data_AF-A0A0F9N9R3-F1
#
_entry.id   AF-A0A0F9N9R3-F1
#
_cell.length_a   1.000
_cell.length_b   1.000
_cell.length_c   1.000
_cell.angle_alpha   90.00
_cell.angle_beta   90.00
_cell.angle_gamma   90.00
#
_symmetry.space_group_name_H-M   'P 1'
#
loop_
_entity.id
_entity.type
_entity.pdbx_description
1 polymer ?
#
loop_
_entity_poly.entity_id
_entity_poly.type
_entity_poly.pdbx_seq_one_letter_code
_entity_poly.pdbx_strand_id
1 'polypeptide(L)'
;KMPKDMMETFFGNTMNPNGLDAKTRLLLTIAGLTMQGAQNDLALKQSVVHAVEAGAHKQQVIETIGQMAVFAGIPAMTRAMQIAQGVLDDKEGDA
;
A
#
# COMPACT_ATOMS: atom_id res chain seq x y z
N LYS A 1 -6.48 -11.43 -9.36
CA LYS A 1 -6.94 -10.64 -8.19
C LYS A 1 -7.21 -11.62 -7.05
N MET A 2 -6.71 -11.35 -5.86
CA MET A 2 -6.94 -12.23 -4.70
C MET A 2 -8.37 -12.01 -4.18
N PRO A 3 -9.16 -13.05 -3.87
CA PRO A 3 -10.52 -12.90 -3.35
C PRO A 3 -10.54 -12.17 -1.99
N LYS A 4 -11.61 -11.40 -1.70
CA LYS A 4 -11.75 -10.65 -0.45
C LYS A 4 -11.62 -11.55 0.80
N ASP A 5 -12.26 -12.72 0.79
CA ASP A 5 -12.23 -13.67 1.90
C ASP A 5 -10.83 -14.24 2.15
N MET A 6 -10.07 -14.43 1.07
CA MET A 6 -8.67 -14.85 1.13
C MET A 6 -7.80 -13.71 1.69
N MET A 7 -8.08 -12.46 1.30
CA MET A 7 -7.42 -11.29 1.87
C MET A 7 -7.70 -11.14 3.37
N GLU A 8 -8.94 -11.32 3.83
CA GLU A 8 -9.29 -11.29 5.25
C GLU A 8 -8.62 -12.44 6.03
N THR A 9 -8.49 -13.62 5.43
CA THR A 9 -7.86 -14.78 6.09
C THR A 9 -6.35 -14.62 6.24
N PHE A 10 -5.66 -14.14 5.21
CA PHE A 10 -4.19 -14.03 5.21
C PHE A 10 -3.68 -12.70 5.77
N PHE A 11 -4.47 -11.62 5.67
CA PHE A 11 -4.06 -10.28 6.04
C PHE A 11 -4.97 -9.62 7.08
N GLY A 12 -6.20 -10.11 7.29
CA GLY A 12 -7.12 -9.58 8.30
C GLY A 12 -6.77 -9.98 9.73
N ASN A 13 -7.62 -9.55 10.65
CA ASN A 13 -7.52 -9.76 12.09
C ASN A 13 -8.47 -10.86 12.60
N THR A 14 -9.14 -11.59 11.71
CA THR A 14 -10.06 -12.70 12.06
C THR A 14 -9.38 -13.79 12.89
N MET A 15 -8.09 -14.07 12.64
CA MET A 15 -7.28 -15.03 13.41
C MET A 15 -6.47 -14.36 14.55
N ASN A 16 -6.47 -13.03 14.64
CA ASN A 16 -5.78 -12.27 15.69
C ASN A 16 -6.61 -11.03 16.06
N PRO A 17 -7.60 -11.17 16.96
CA PRO A 17 -8.59 -10.13 17.23
C PRO A 17 -7.99 -8.80 17.74
N ASN A 18 -6.77 -8.82 18.30
CA ASN A 18 -6.04 -7.64 18.76
C ASN A 18 -4.86 -7.26 17.85
N GLY A 19 -4.73 -7.91 16.69
CA GLY A 19 -3.65 -7.68 15.73
C GLY A 19 -3.99 -6.58 14.71
N LEU A 20 -2.99 -6.21 13.91
CA LEU A 20 -3.18 -5.31 12.78
C LEU A 20 -4.11 -5.93 11.74
N ASP A 21 -5.05 -5.13 11.24
CA ASP A 21 -5.91 -5.47 10.12
C ASP A 21 -5.14 -5.47 8.78
N ALA A 22 -5.78 -5.97 7.72
CA ALA A 22 -5.17 -6.08 6.39
C ALA A 22 -4.74 -4.73 5.84
N LYS A 23 -5.60 -3.74 5.98
CA LYS A 23 -5.35 -2.36 5.55
C LYS A 23 -4.06 -1.83 6.17
N THR A 24 -3.93 -1.92 7.49
CA THR A 24 -2.76 -1.40 8.21
C THR A 24 -1.49 -2.16 7.85
N ARG A 25 -1.55 -3.49 7.71
CA ARG A 25 -0.40 -4.29 7.27
C ARG A 25 0.08 -3.90 5.88
N LEU A 26 -0.85 -3.64 4.96
CA LEU A 26 -0.52 -3.26 3.59
C LEU A 26 0.05 -1.83 3.52
N LEU A 27 -0.48 -0.89 4.30
CA LEU A 27 0.12 0.45 4.45
C LEU A 27 1.53 0.36 5.03
N LEU A 28 1.76 -0.45 6.07
CA LEU A 28 3.11 -0.69 6.60
C LEU A 28 4.04 -1.35 5.57
N THR A 29 3.50 -2.22 4.72
CA THR A 29 4.27 -2.83 3.62
C THR A 29 4.69 -1.79 2.59
N ILE A 30 3.79 -0.89 2.18
CA ILE A 30 4.08 0.23 1.29
C ILE A 30 5.16 1.14 1.90
N ALA A 31 5.04 1.47 3.19
CA ALA A 31 6.05 2.22 3.92
C ALA A 31 7.41 1.52 3.89
N GLY A 32 7.47 0.22 4.24
CA GLY A 32 8.69 -0.57 4.21
C GLY A 32 9.35 -0.65 2.82
N LEU A 33 8.57 -0.83 1.76
CA LEU A 33 9.06 -0.83 0.39
C LEU A 33 9.59 0.54 -0.03
N THR A 34 8.94 1.62 0.41
CA THR A 34 9.41 3.00 0.18
C THR A 34 10.72 3.25 0.93
N MET A 35 10.82 2.79 2.17
CA MET A 35 12.04 2.86 3.00
C MET A 35 13.23 2.14 2.39
N GLN A 36 13.00 1.07 1.63
CA GLN A 36 14.03 0.36 0.86
C GLN A 36 14.38 1.03 -0.47
N GLY A 37 13.93 2.27 -0.69
CA GLY A 37 14.19 3.03 -1.91
C GLY A 37 13.25 2.71 -3.07
N ALA A 38 12.12 2.03 -2.82
CA ALA A 38 11.13 1.66 -3.82
C ALA A 38 11.71 0.95 -5.05
N GLN A 39 12.67 0.03 -4.81
CA GLN A 39 13.37 -0.69 -5.88
C GLN A 39 12.53 -1.79 -6.53
N ASN A 40 11.56 -2.35 -5.79
CA ASN A 40 10.69 -3.41 -6.27
C ASN A 40 9.31 -2.86 -6.68
N ASP A 41 9.24 -2.36 -7.91
CA ASP A 41 8.04 -1.72 -8.47
C ASP A 41 6.83 -2.67 -8.45
N LEU A 42 7.03 -3.95 -8.78
CA LEU A 42 5.93 -4.92 -8.82
C LEU A 42 5.33 -5.11 -7.42
N ALA A 43 6.16 -5.30 -6.40
CA ALA A 43 5.69 -5.45 -5.03
C ALA A 43 4.97 -4.20 -4.52
N LEU A 44 5.49 -3.00 -4.85
CA LEU A 44 4.86 -1.74 -4.44
C LEU A 44 3.50 -1.57 -5.12
N LYS A 45 3.40 -1.80 -6.43
CA LYS A 45 2.14 -1.74 -7.18
C LYS A 45 1.10 -2.70 -6.61
N GLN A 46 1.46 -3.97 -6.40
CA GLN A 46 0.56 -4.99 -5.84
C GLN A 46 0.11 -4.61 -4.42
N SER A 47 1.00 -4.07 -3.60
CA SER A 47 0.66 -3.62 -2.25
C SER A 47 -0.34 -2.47 -2.26
N VAL A 48 -0.21 -1.52 -3.20
CA VAL A 48 -1.18 -0.42 -3.39
C VAL A 48 -2.54 -0.96 -3.85
N VAL A 49 -2.59 -1.86 -4.84
CA VAL A 49 -3.84 -2.49 -5.30
C VAL A 49 -4.58 -3.16 -4.15
N HIS A 50 -3.87 -4.01 -3.40
CA HIS A 50 -4.44 -4.75 -2.28
C HIS A 50 -4.81 -3.82 -1.11
N ALA A 51 -4.05 -2.75 -0.85
CA ALA A 51 -4.39 -1.80 0.21
C ALA A 51 -5.76 -1.14 -0.06
N VAL A 52 -6.00 -0.74 -1.31
CA VAL A 52 -7.31 -0.18 -1.73
C VAL A 52 -8.41 -1.23 -1.65
N GLU A 53 -8.16 -2.47 -2.07
CA GLU A 53 -9.13 -3.57 -1.95
C GLU A 53 -9.44 -3.92 -0.48
N ALA A 54 -8.48 -3.72 0.43
CA ALA A 54 -8.64 -3.82 1.88
C ALA A 54 -9.27 -2.56 2.51
N GLY A 55 -9.71 -1.58 1.72
CA GLY A 55 -10.42 -0.39 2.18
C GLY A 55 -9.55 0.82 2.53
N ALA A 56 -8.28 0.87 2.09
CA ALA A 56 -7.50 2.10 2.17
C ALA A 56 -7.99 3.15 1.16
N HIS A 57 -8.16 4.38 1.62
CA HIS A 57 -8.39 5.51 0.72
C HIS A 57 -7.10 5.90 -0.01
N LYS A 58 -7.23 6.45 -1.24
CA LYS A 58 -6.13 7.03 -2.03
C LYS A 58 -5.24 7.94 -1.17
N GLN A 59 -5.86 8.82 -0.37
CA GLN A 59 -5.17 9.74 0.53
C GLN A 59 -4.28 9.02 1.57
N GLN A 60 -4.74 7.90 2.12
CA GLN A 60 -3.97 7.14 3.13
C GLN A 60 -2.70 6.52 2.53
N VAL A 61 -2.76 6.08 1.27
CA VAL A 61 -1.58 5.58 0.54
C VAL A 61 -0.59 6.72 0.28
N ILE A 62 -1.09 7.88 -0.18
CA ILE A 62 -0.28 9.07 -0.45
C ILE A 62 0.42 9.56 0.83
N GLU A 63 -0.30 9.67 1.94
CA GLU A 63 0.26 10.09 3.22
C GLU A 63 1.28 9.09 3.77
N THR A 64 1.02 7.78 3.62
CA THR A 64 1.96 6.73 4.01
C THR A 64 3.29 6.87 3.28
N ILE A 65 3.26 7.08 1.95
CA ILE A 65 4.47 7.28 1.13
C ILE A 65 5.13 8.62 1.47
N GLY A 66 4.33 9.69 1.57
CA GLY A 66 4.81 11.04 1.87
C GLY A 66 5.55 11.14 3.20
N GLN A 67 5.02 10.50 4.24
CA GLN A 67 5.65 10.45 5.57
C GLN A 67 7.06 9.83 5.53
N MET A 68 7.32 8.91 4.60
CA MET A 68 8.63 8.27 4.47
C MET A 68 9.71 9.22 3.96
N ALA A 69 9.37 10.40 3.41
CA ALA A 69 10.37 11.37 2.96
C ALA A 69 11.35 11.79 4.06
N VAL A 70 10.88 11.85 5.32
CA VAL A 70 11.71 12.23 6.49
C VAL A 70 12.74 11.15 6.83
N PHE A 71 12.48 9.89 6.47
CA PHE A 71 13.28 8.74 6.88
C PHE A 71 14.11 8.14 5.72
N ALA A 72 13.51 8.04 4.52
CA ALA A 72 14.14 7.48 3.32
C ALA A 72 14.67 8.55 2.35
N GLY A 73 14.37 9.83 2.63
CA GLY A 73 14.68 10.94 1.75
C GLY A 73 13.64 11.14 0.63
N ILE A 74 13.67 12.34 0.05
CA ILE A 74 12.78 12.76 -1.04
C ILE A 74 12.86 11.85 -2.27
N PRO A 75 14.04 11.38 -2.75
CA PRO A 75 14.11 10.56 -3.96
C PRO A 75 13.33 9.24 -3.85
N ALA A 76 13.42 8.55 -2.71
CA ALA A 76 12.71 7.30 -2.47
C ALA A 76 11.19 7.51 -2.42
N MET A 77 10.76 8.56 -1.71
CA MET A 77 9.36 8.97 -1.65
C MET A 77 8.81 9.32 -3.04
N THR A 78 9.51 10.16 -3.81
CA THR A 78 9.07 10.57 -5.16
C THR A 78 8.93 9.36 -6.09
N ARG A 79 9.89 8.44 -6.08
CA ARG A 79 9.81 7.20 -6.88
C ARG A 79 8.60 6.36 -6.48
N ALA A 80 8.39 6.14 -5.17
CA ALA A 80 7.24 5.39 -4.68
C ALA A 80 5.92 6.05 -5.07
N MET A 81 5.85 7.39 -5.00
CA MET A 81 4.66 8.16 -5.35
C MET A 81 4.30 8.00 -6.83
N GLN A 82 5.28 8.08 -7.74
CA GLN A 82 5.07 7.86 -9.17
C GLN A 82 4.51 6.47 -9.47
N ILE A 83 5.06 5.45 -8.82
CA ILE A 83 4.59 4.06 -8.96
C ILE A 83 3.15 3.91 -8.44
N ALA A 84 2.84 4.51 -7.28
CA ALA A 84 1.52 4.44 -6.66
C ALA A 84 0.46 5.19 -7.47
N GLN A 85 0.76 6.40 -7.96
CA GLN A 85 -0.13 7.18 -8.81
C GLN A 85 -0.53 6.43 -10.08
N GLY A 86 0.44 5.79 -10.75
CA GLY A 86 0.15 4.98 -11.94
C GLY A 86 -0.84 3.84 -11.71
N VAL A 87 -1.00 3.37 -10.47
CA VAL A 87 -2.00 2.34 -10.11
C VAL A 87 -3.33 2.96 -9.67
N LEU A 88 -3.27 4.08 -8.96
CA LEU A 88 -4.44 4.74 -8.40
C LEU A 88 -5.27 5.44 -9.48
N ASP A 89 -4.62 6.03 -10.48
CA ASP A 89 -5.27 6.73 -11.58
C ASP A 89 -5.92 5.73 -12.57
N ASP A 90 -5.33 4.54 -12.75
CA ASP A 90 -5.93 3.44 -13.53
C ASP A 90 -7.25 2.92 -12.91
N LYS A 91 -7.43 3.06 -11.58
CA LYS A 91 -8.67 2.65 -10.89
C LYS A 91 -9.78 3.71 -10.91
N GLU A 92 -9.47 4.98 -11.18
CA GLU A 92 -10.49 6.04 -11.34
C GLU A 92 -11.27 5.91 -12.66
N GLY A 93 -10.75 5.20 -13.65
CA GLY A 93 -11.43 4.93 -14.93
C GLY A 93 -12.39 3.73 -14.93
N ASP A 94 -12.52 3.01 -13.81
CA ASP A 94 -13.29 1.76 -13.66
C ASP A 94 -14.46 1.91 -12.66
N ALA A 95 -14.81 3.15 -12.30
CA ALA A 95 -15.86 3.52 -11.34
C ALA A 95 -17.02 4.29 -12.00
#